data_AF-F4LTV4-F1
#
_entry.id   AF-F4LTV4-F1
#
_cell.length_a   1.000
_cell.length_b   1.000
_cell.length_c   1.000
_cell.angle_alpha   90.00
_cell.angle_beta   90.00
_cell.angle_gamma   90.00
#
_symmetry.space_group_name_H-M   'P 1'
#
loop_
_entity.id
_entity.type
_entity.pdbx_description
1 polymer ?
#
loop_
_entity_poly.entity_id
_entity_poly.type
_entity_poly.pdbx_seq_one_letter_code
_entity_poly.pdbx_strand_id
1 'polypeptide(L)'
;MNNLFKDMLAEHFEQEIYDFLQDHIMNNYDQYDLTRRANEVNEVLEASLDLAEVLRVYNIKQDGSDVAFNMLVSCDIEIGDYFAGENITESVCQWFELSCSAVLENATLTDFSIDGIEAYNK
;
A
#
# COMPACT_ATOMS: atom_id res chain seq x y z
N MET A 1 -8.30 20.14 4.94
CA MET A 1 -9.00 18.94 5.42
C MET A 1 -8.22 17.69 5.04
N ASN A 2 -7.92 17.46 3.75
CA ASN A 2 -7.13 16.28 3.32
C ASN A 2 -5.73 16.17 3.96
N ASN A 3 -5.00 17.27 4.16
CA ASN A 3 -3.66 17.19 4.78
C ASN A 3 -3.76 16.80 6.26
N LEU A 4 -4.64 17.43 7.05
CA LEU A 4 -4.85 17.05 8.45
C LEU A 4 -5.28 15.58 8.60
N PHE A 5 -6.18 15.11 7.73
CA PHE A 5 -6.63 13.72 7.76
C PHE A 5 -5.51 12.75 7.38
N LYS A 6 -4.67 13.11 6.39
CA LYS A 6 -3.46 12.37 6.04
C LYS A 6 -2.47 12.33 7.21
N ASP A 7 -2.27 13.46 7.89
CA ASP A 7 -1.37 13.56 9.04
C ASP A 7 -1.85 12.68 10.20
N MET A 8 -3.16 12.65 10.49
CA MET A 8 -3.76 11.75 11.49
C MET A 8 -3.56 10.27 11.15
N LEU A 9 -3.68 9.91 9.86
CA LEU A 9 -3.44 8.54 9.43
C LEU A 9 -1.98 8.12 9.58
N ALA A 10 -1.05 9.01 9.23
CA ALA A 10 0.38 8.77 9.40
C ALA A 10 0.74 8.63 10.89
N GLU A 11 0.18 9.46 11.77
CA GLU A 11 0.49 9.41 13.21
C GLU A 11 -0.04 8.15 13.91
N HIS A 12 -1.18 7.63 13.47
CA HIS A 12 -1.89 6.56 14.19
C HIS A 12 -1.87 5.19 13.51
N PHE A 13 -1.71 5.13 12.19
CA PHE A 13 -1.95 3.91 11.40
C PHE A 13 -0.84 3.59 10.38
N GLU A 14 0.29 4.30 10.39
CA GLU A 14 1.42 4.03 9.48
C GLU A 14 1.87 2.57 9.53
N GLN A 15 2.05 2.01 10.73
CA GLN A 15 2.46 0.61 10.90
C GLN A 15 1.40 -0.37 10.37
N GLU A 16 0.12 -0.12 10.65
CA GLU A 16 -0.98 -1.00 10.20
C GLU A 16 -1.10 -1.01 8.66
N ILE A 17 -0.89 0.15 8.03
CA ILE A 17 -0.85 0.27 6.57
C ILE A 17 0.35 -0.49 6.00
N TYR A 18 1.53 -0.32 6.59
CA TYR A 18 2.74 -1.00 6.16
C TYR A 18 2.62 -2.52 6.29
N ASP A 19 2.17 -3.03 7.45
CA ASP A 19 2.02 -4.46 7.71
C ASP A 19 1.02 -5.10 6.75
N PHE A 20 -0.13 -4.44 6.52
CA PHE A 20 -1.12 -4.90 5.54
C PHE A 20 -0.54 -4.97 4.13
N LEU A 21 0.17 -3.93 3.68
CA LEU A 21 0.76 -3.87 2.35
C LEU A 21 1.86 -4.91 2.18
N GLN A 22 2.76 -5.05 3.16
CA GLN A 22 3.81 -6.06 3.19
C GLN A 22 3.21 -7.46 3.03
N ASP A 23 2.24 -7.82 3.88
CA ASP A 23 1.59 -9.12 3.83
C ASP A 23 0.86 -9.34 2.50
N HIS A 24 0.16 -8.32 1.99
CA HIS A 24 -0.55 -8.43 0.73
C HIS A 24 0.41 -8.63 -0.45
N ILE A 25 1.50 -7.86 -0.52
CA ILE A 25 2.51 -7.93 -1.58
C ILE A 25 3.21 -9.29 -1.56
N MET A 26 3.70 -9.74 -0.39
CA MET A 26 4.36 -11.04 -0.25
C MET A 26 3.51 -12.21 -0.75
N ASN A 27 2.19 -12.13 -0.56
CA ASN A 27 1.28 -13.23 -0.87
C ASN A 27 0.61 -13.12 -2.25
N ASN A 28 0.70 -11.98 -2.94
CA ASN A 28 -0.04 -11.73 -4.18
C ASN A 28 0.79 -11.01 -5.26
N TYR A 29 2.12 -10.96 -5.13
CA TYR A 29 2.99 -10.26 -6.10
C TYR A 29 2.81 -10.77 -7.55
N ASP A 30 2.46 -12.04 -7.71
CA ASP A 30 2.21 -12.72 -8.98
C ASP A 30 0.97 -12.20 -9.73
N GLN A 31 0.06 -11.51 -9.02
CA GLN A 31 -1.12 -10.86 -9.60
C GLN A 31 -0.78 -9.50 -10.21
N TYR A 32 0.41 -8.97 -9.95
CA TYR A 32 0.88 -7.68 -10.43
C TYR A 32 1.95 -7.87 -11.50
N ASP A 33 1.85 -7.08 -12.58
CA ASP A 33 2.84 -7.08 -13.66
C ASP A 33 4.07 -6.24 -13.24
N LEU A 34 4.78 -6.69 -12.20
CA LEU A 34 5.94 -6.00 -11.61
C LEU A 34 7.15 -6.03 -12.56
N THR A 35 7.28 -7.07 -13.38
CA THR A 35 8.37 -7.22 -14.36
C THR A 35 8.33 -6.15 -15.46
N ARG A 36 7.20 -5.51 -15.71
CA ARG A 36 7.15 -4.33 -16.61
C ARG A 36 8.01 -3.16 -16.16
N ARG A 37 8.29 -3.08 -14.86
CA ARG A 37 9.09 -2.02 -14.23
C ARG A 37 10.49 -2.50 -13.85
N ALA A 38 10.71 -3.80 -13.95
CA ALA A 38 11.98 -4.49 -13.74
C ALA A 38 12.94 -4.23 -14.90
N ASN A 39 14.23 -4.12 -14.60
CA ASN A 39 15.30 -4.07 -15.59
C ASN A 39 16.15 -5.34 -15.59
N GLU A 40 16.30 -5.99 -14.43
CA GLU A 40 17.20 -7.14 -14.25
C GLU A 40 16.45 -8.41 -13.87
N VAL A 41 15.39 -8.31 -13.06
CA VAL A 41 14.52 -9.41 -12.67
C VAL A 41 13.62 -9.79 -13.85
N ASN A 42 13.78 -11.02 -14.34
CA ASN A 42 12.99 -11.53 -15.47
C ASN A 42 11.76 -12.29 -14.99
N GLU A 43 11.89 -13.01 -13.86
CA GLU A 43 10.81 -13.70 -13.19
C GLU A 43 10.79 -13.30 -11.70
N VAL A 44 9.66 -12.78 -11.21
CA VAL A 44 9.52 -12.42 -9.80
C VAL A 44 9.18 -13.69 -9.02
N LEU A 45 10.14 -14.17 -8.22
CA LEU A 45 9.99 -15.35 -7.36
C LEU A 45 9.69 -14.98 -5.91
N GLU A 46 10.01 -13.74 -5.53
CA GLU A 46 9.72 -13.18 -4.21
C GLU A 46 9.52 -11.67 -4.32
N ALA A 47 8.78 -11.11 -3.36
CA ALA A 47 8.58 -9.68 -3.24
C ALA A 47 8.42 -9.28 -1.77
N SER A 48 8.97 -8.13 -1.40
CA SER A 48 8.81 -7.49 -0.09
C SER A 48 8.68 -5.98 -0.22
N LEU A 49 7.98 -5.36 0.73
CA LEU A 49 7.81 -3.91 0.77
C LEU A 49 8.99 -3.26 1.49
N ASP A 50 9.71 -2.38 0.82
CA ASP A 50 10.76 -1.57 1.44
C ASP A 50 10.18 -0.30 2.08
N LEU A 51 9.28 0.37 1.35
CA LEU A 51 8.72 1.66 1.74
C LEU A 51 7.28 1.77 1.26
N ALA A 52 6.41 2.30 2.12
CA ALA A 52 5.07 2.74 1.76
C ALA A 52 4.90 4.23 2.09
N GLU A 53 4.51 5.02 1.09
CA GLU A 53 4.19 6.44 1.25
C GLU A 53 2.75 6.70 0.85
N VAL A 54 1.94 7.21 1.79
CA VAL A 54 0.60 7.72 1.47
C VAL A 54 0.75 8.96 0.59
N LEU A 55 0.37 8.88 -0.68
CA LEU A 55 0.40 10.03 -1.59
C LEU A 55 -0.79 10.95 -1.33
N ARG A 56 -1.99 10.37 -1.24
CA ARG A 56 -3.24 11.14 -1.18
C ARG A 56 -4.37 10.37 -0.48
N VAL A 57 -5.22 11.12 0.23
CA VAL A 57 -6.53 10.66 0.71
C VAL A 57 -7.66 11.41 -0.02
N TYR A 58 -8.70 10.69 -0.44
CA TYR A 58 -9.82 11.23 -1.21
C TYR A 58 -11.10 10.40 -1.02
N ASN A 59 -12.19 10.81 -1.68
CA ASN A 59 -13.51 10.17 -1.58
C ASN A 59 -14.03 10.00 -0.15
N ILE A 60 -13.64 10.91 0.76
CA ILE A 60 -14.05 10.88 2.16
C ILE A 60 -15.56 11.07 2.25
N LYS A 61 -16.26 10.09 2.83
CA LYS A 61 -17.69 10.09 3.12
C LYS A 61 -17.86 9.81 4.59
N GLN A 62 -18.65 10.63 5.27
CA GLN A 62 -18.96 10.48 6.68
C GLN A 62 -20.45 10.27 6.88
N ASP A 63 -20.82 9.26 7.67
CA ASP A 63 -22.18 9.00 8.14
C ASP A 63 -22.16 8.83 9.66
N GLY A 64 -22.65 9.84 10.39
CA GLY A 64 -22.47 9.90 11.84
C GLY A 64 -20.99 9.94 12.23
N SER A 65 -20.54 8.93 12.98
CA SER A 65 -19.14 8.73 13.36
C SER A 65 -18.37 7.87 12.35
N ASP A 66 -19.03 7.15 11.47
CA ASP A 66 -18.36 6.28 10.50
C ASP A 66 -17.80 7.11 9.35
N VAL A 67 -16.56 6.83 8.95
CA VAL A 67 -15.87 7.50 7.84
C VAL A 67 -15.29 6.45 6.89
N ALA A 68 -15.70 6.52 5.63
CA ALA A 68 -15.12 5.75 4.53
C ALA A 68 -14.31 6.67 3.61
N PHE A 69 -13.16 6.20 3.14
CA PHE A 69 -12.27 6.98 2.29
C PHE A 69 -11.37 6.09 1.43
N ASN A 70 -10.77 6.67 0.39
CA ASN A 70 -9.78 6.00 -0.44
C ASN A 70 -8.40 6.61 -0.18
N MET A 71 -7.37 5.77 -0.23
CA MET A 71 -5.98 6.15 -0.06
C MET A 71 -5.17 5.69 -1.27
N LEU A 72 -4.41 6.61 -1.88
CA LEU A 72 -3.41 6.25 -2.89
C LEU A 72 -2.06 6.16 -2.18
N VAL A 73 -1.43 5.00 -2.26
CA VAL A 73 -0.14 4.69 -1.61
C VAL A 73 0.89 4.32 -2.67
N SER A 74 2.08 4.92 -2.59
CA SER A 74 3.25 4.52 -3.37
C SER A 74 4.02 3.47 -2.58
N CYS A 75 4.29 2.33 -3.20
CA CYS A 75 5.09 1.26 -2.60
C CYS A 75 6.36 1.07 -3.40
N ASP A 76 7.51 1.12 -2.72
CA ASP A 76 8.77 0.61 -3.26
C ASP A 76 8.89 -0.84 -2.82
N ILE A 77 8.94 -1.74 -3.80
CA ILE A 77 8.88 -3.19 -3.61
C ILE A 77 10.21 -3.76 -4.07
N GLU A 78 10.94 -4.42 -3.17
CA GLU A 78 12.06 -5.27 -3.55
C GLU A 78 11.49 -6.55 -4.16
N ILE A 79 11.87 -6.83 -5.41
CA ILE A 79 11.55 -8.07 -6.11
C ILE A 79 12.82 -8.88 -6.32
N GLY A 80 12.71 -10.20 -6.23
CA GLY A 80 13.82 -11.13 -6.37
C GLY A 80 13.60 -12.19 -7.45
N ASP A 81 14.68 -12.53 -8.14
CA ASP A 81 14.83 -13.66 -9.07
C ASP A 81 16.03 -14.53 -8.63
N TYR A 82 16.01 -15.78 -9.04
CA TYR A 82 17.13 -16.71 -8.91
C TYR A 82 17.56 -17.23 -10.27
N PHE A 83 18.66 -16.69 -10.79
CA PHE A 83 19.19 -17.07 -12.09
C PHE A 83 20.67 -17.48 -12.02
N ALA A 84 21.01 -18.60 -12.67
CA ALA A 84 22.38 -19.10 -12.81
C ALA A 84 23.19 -19.24 -11.49
N GLY A 85 22.52 -19.40 -10.35
CA GLY A 85 23.18 -19.52 -9.05
C GLY A 85 23.32 -18.20 -8.29
N GLU A 86 22.83 -17.10 -8.84
CA GLU A 86 22.87 -15.76 -8.27
C GLU A 86 21.46 -15.29 -7.91
N ASN A 87 21.34 -14.59 -6.77
CA ASN A 87 20.14 -13.84 -6.43
C ASN A 87 20.23 -12.48 -7.10
N ILE A 88 19.22 -12.15 -7.90
CA ILE A 88 19.09 -10.83 -8.52
C ILE A 88 17.93 -10.16 -7.79
N THR A 89 18.18 -9.02 -7.16
CA THR A 89 17.11 -8.22 -6.56
C THR A 89 17.11 -6.81 -7.15
N GLU A 90 15.92 -6.24 -7.29
CA GLU A 90 15.76 -4.84 -7.67
C GLU A 90 14.52 -4.23 -7.03
N SER A 91 14.49 -2.91 -6.92
CA SER A 91 13.36 -2.19 -6.35
C SER A 91 12.48 -1.62 -7.48
N VAL A 92 11.18 -1.90 -7.41
CA VAL A 92 10.18 -1.41 -8.36
C VAL A 92 9.08 -0.64 -7.64
N CYS A 93 8.60 0.42 -8.30
CA CYS A 93 7.55 1.27 -7.75
C CYS A 93 6.15 0.82 -8.24
N GLN A 94 5.27 0.43 -7.32
CA GLN A 94 3.87 0.10 -7.59
C GLN A 94 2.95 0.94 -6.70
N TRP A 95 1.91 1.52 -7.30
CA TRP A 95 0.92 2.29 -6.56
C TRP A 95 -0.32 1.46 -6.33
N PHE A 96 -0.87 1.55 -5.12
CA PHE A 96 -2.11 0.90 -4.73
C PHE A 96 -3.15 1.93 -4.32
N GLU A 97 -4.38 1.71 -4.77
CA GLU A 97 -5.56 2.35 -4.20
C GLU A 97 -6.13 1.43 -3.12
N LEU A 98 -6.18 1.93 -1.89
CA LEU A 98 -6.80 1.26 -0.74
C LEU A 98 -8.18 1.86 -0.50
N SER A 99 -9.18 1.00 -0.32
CA SER A 99 -10.49 1.38 0.23
C SER A 99 -10.45 1.16 1.73
N CYS A 100 -10.77 2.19 2.51
CA CYS A 100 -10.61 2.19 3.95
C CYS A 100 -11.86 2.68 4.67
N SER A 101 -12.00 2.21 5.91
CA SER A 101 -13.02 2.66 6.86
C SER A 101 -12.41 2.92 8.23
N ALA A 102 -13.01 3.84 8.98
CA ALA A 102 -12.62 4.18 10.35
C ALA A 102 -13.79 4.86 11.09
N VAL A 103 -13.67 4.98 12.40
CA VAL A 103 -14.57 5.74 13.27
C VAL A 103 -13.92 7.08 13.64
N LEU A 104 -14.61 8.20 13.42
CA LEU A 104 -14.18 9.54 13.81
C LEU A 104 -14.99 10.03 15.02
N GLU A 105 -14.38 9.94 16.20
CA GLU A 105 -14.96 10.40 17.46
C GLU A 105 -14.01 11.36 18.18
N ASN A 106 -14.54 12.45 18.74
CA ASN A 106 -13.75 13.46 19.48
C ASN A 106 -12.50 13.98 18.73
N ALA A 107 -12.58 14.08 17.40
CA ALA A 107 -11.47 14.46 16.52
C ALA A 107 -10.28 13.48 16.51
N THR A 108 -10.52 12.21 16.86
CA THR A 108 -9.57 11.10 16.74
C THR A 108 -10.15 10.04 15.82
N LEU A 109 -9.30 9.43 15.00
CA LEU A 109 -9.64 8.26 14.20
C LEU A 109 -9.36 6.99 15.01
N THR A 110 -10.31 6.07 15.03
CA THR A 110 -10.20 4.74 15.67
C THR A 110 -10.77 3.68 14.73
N ASP A 111 -10.59 2.40 15.07
CA ASP A 111 -11.16 1.26 14.34
C ASP A 111 -10.87 1.30 12.83
N PHE A 112 -9.63 1.65 12.49
CA PHE A 112 -9.18 1.69 11.10
C PHE A 112 -9.20 0.29 10.47
N SER A 113 -9.65 0.22 9.23
CA SER A 113 -9.64 -0.99 8.42
C SER A 113 -9.35 -0.69 6.97
N ILE A 114 -8.66 -1.63 6.32
CA ILE A 114 -8.47 -1.66 4.87
C ILE A 114 -9.42 -2.71 4.31
N ASP A 115 -10.47 -2.26 3.64
CA ASP A 115 -11.56 -3.07 3.13
C ASP A 115 -11.26 -3.64 1.72
N GLY A 116 -10.33 -3.03 1.00
CA GLY A 116 -9.95 -3.44 -0.34
C GLY A 116 -8.67 -2.80 -0.85
N ILE A 117 -8.04 -3.45 -1.82
CA ILE A 117 -6.79 -3.04 -2.44
C ILE A 117 -6.83 -3.30 -3.94
N GLU A 118 -6.43 -2.33 -4.74
CA GLU A 118 -6.30 -2.45 -6.19
C GLU A 118 -5.02 -1.78 -6.70
N ALA A 119 -4.35 -2.39 -7.68
CA ALA A 119 -3.23 -1.78 -8.36
C ALA A 119 -3.69 -0.57 -9.20
N TYR A 120 -3.11 0.61 -8.93
CA TYR A 120 -3.50 1.88 -9.53
C TYR A 120 -2.79 2.14 -10.86
N ASN A 121 -1.45 2.08 -10.88
CA ASN A 121 -0.66 2.17 -12.11
C ASN A 121 -0.42 0.74 -12.62
N LYS A 122 -1.06 0.36 -13.74
CA LYS A 122 -0.90 -0.95 -14.38
C LYS A 122 0.14 -0.87 -15.49
#